data_AF-A0A4Q3UAB5-F1
#
_entry.id   AF-A0A4Q3UAB5-F1
#
_cell.length_a   1.000
_cell.length_b   1.000
_cell.length_c   1.000
_cell.angle_alpha   90.00
_cell.angle_beta   90.00
_cell.angle_gamma   90.00
#
_symmetry.space_group_name_H-M   'P 1'
#
loop_
_entity.id
_entity.type
_entity.pdbx_description
1 polymer ?
#
loop_
_entity_poly.entity_id
_entity_poly.type
_entity_poly.pdbx_seq_one_letter_code
_entity_poly.pdbx_strand_id
1 'polypeptide(L)' 'MARITIEDCLSKIPNRFQLTLSATYRARQLVQGHTAMVDAKDKPTVLALREIAAGKVGIEM' A
#
# COMPACT_ATOMS: atom_id res chain seq x y z
N MET A 1 12.05 10.89 1.92
CA MET A 1 12.18 9.85 0.87
C MET A 1 12.08 8.50 1.57
N ALA A 2 10.87 7.98 1.75
CA ALA A 2 10.66 6.75 2.50
C ALA A 2 11.28 5.58 1.74
N ARG A 3 12.33 4.98 2.33
CA ARG A 3 12.98 3.76 1.87
C ARG A 3 12.03 2.59 2.17
N ILE A 4 10.95 2.45 1.40
CA ILE A 4 10.13 1.24 1.41
C ILE A 4 10.63 0.30 0.32
N THR A 5 10.97 -0.90 0.74
CA THR A 5 11.46 -1.98 -0.11
C THR A 5 10.30 -2.83 -0.58
N ILE A 6 10.34 -3.26 -1.84
CA ILE A 6 9.33 -4.16 -2.42
C ILE A 6 9.32 -5.50 -1.66
N GLU A 7 10.43 -5.86 -1.04
CA GLU A 7 10.61 -7.06 -0.23
C GLU A 7 9.63 -7.13 0.96
N ASP A 8 9.39 -6.02 1.67
CA ASP A 8 8.41 -5.97 2.76
C ASP A 8 6.98 -6.20 2.26
N CYS A 9 6.66 -5.66 1.08
CA CYS A 9 5.35 -5.86 0.47
C CYS A 9 5.16 -7.30 -0.03
N LEU A 10 6.22 -7.90 -0.57
CA LEU A 10 6.22 -9.28 -1.06
C LEU A 10 6.11 -10.31 0.07
N SER A 11 6.63 -9.98 1.27
CA SER A 11 6.43 -10.82 2.45
C SER A 11 4.95 -10.92 2.86
N LYS A 12 4.11 -9.96 2.45
CA LYS A 12 2.66 -9.95 2.74
C LYS A 12 1.85 -10.51 1.58
N ILE A 13 2.19 -10.08 0.36
CA ILE A 13 1.53 -10.52 -0.87
C ILE A 13 2.60 -11.11 -1.80
N PRO A 14 2.75 -12.44 -1.85
CA PRO A 14 3.82 -13.07 -2.63
C PRO A 14 3.64 -12.88 -4.15
N ASN A 15 2.41 -12.61 -4.60
CA ASN A 15 2.10 -12.37 -6.00
C ASN A 15 2.23 -10.87 -6.36
N ARG A 16 3.20 -10.55 -7.23
CA ARG A 16 3.48 -9.18 -7.70
C ARG A 16 2.30 -8.52 -8.43
N PHE A 17 1.51 -9.30 -9.15
CA PHE A 17 0.35 -8.77 -9.88
C PHE A 17 -0.77 -8.38 -8.92
N GLN A 18 -1.05 -9.24 -7.94
CA GLN A 18 -2.04 -8.94 -6.89
C GLN A 18 -1.58 -7.79 -6.01
N LEU A 19 -0.29 -7.73 -5.66
CA LEU A 19 0.29 -6.61 -4.93
C LEU A 19 0.05 -5.27 -5.66
N THR A 20 0.30 -5.25 -6.97
CA THR A 20 0.13 -4.04 -7.79
C THR A 20 -1.35 -3.62 -7.87
N LEU A 21 -2.26 -4.59 -8.02
CA LEU A 21 -3.71 -4.35 -8.02
C LEU A 21 -4.19 -3.78 -6.68
N SER A 22 -3.84 -4.44 -5.56
CA SER A 22 -4.20 -3.99 -4.22
C SER A 22 -3.64 -2.60 -3.90
N ALA A 23 -2.37 -2.34 -4.23
CA ALA A 23 -1.75 -1.04 -4.04
C ALA A 23 -2.42 0.06 -4.87
N THR A 24 -2.78 -0.23 -6.12
CA THR A 24 -3.45 0.73 -7.02
C THR A 24 -4.84 1.09 -6.51
N TYR A 25 -5.61 0.08 -6.09
CA TYR A 25 -6.95 0.30 -5.56
C TYR A 25 -6.91 1.10 -4.26
N ARG A 26 -6.01 0.74 -3.33
CA ARG A 26 -5.85 1.49 -2.09
C ARG A 26 -5.38 2.92 -2.34
N ALA A 27 -4.44 3.12 -3.27
CA ALA A 27 -4.01 4.46 -3.66
C ALA A 27 -5.17 5.31 -4.20
N ARG A 28 -6.12 4.72 -4.96
CA ARG A 28 -7.33 5.41 -5.40
C ARG A 28 -8.24 5.80 -4.24
N GLN A 29 -8.44 4.93 -3.25
CA GLN A 29 -9.20 5.27 -2.05
C GLN A 29 -8.59 6.45 -1.32
N LEU A 30 -7.26 6.47 -1.15
CA LEU A 30 -6.56 7.59 -0.53
C LEU A 30 -6.74 8.89 -1.31
N VAL A 31 -6.74 8.83 -2.65
CA VAL A 31 -7.03 10.00 -3.51
C VAL A 31 -8.48 10.47 -3.35
N GLN A 32 -9.43 9.56 -3.12
CA GLN A 32 -10.83 9.88 -2.85
C GLN A 32 -11.07 10.49 -1.46
N GLY A 33 -10.04 10.62 -0.62
CA GLY A 33 -10.14 11.20 0.72
C GLY A 33 -10.42 10.18 1.83
N HIS A 34 -10.28 8.88 1.57
CA HIS A 34 -10.33 7.88 2.63
C HIS A 34 -9.18 8.08 3.62
N THR A 35 -9.46 7.79 4.90
CA THR A 35 -8.47 7.93 5.97
C THR A 35 -7.30 6.97 5.75
N ALA A 36 -6.10 7.54 5.69
CA ALA A 36 -4.86 6.79 5.70
C ALA A 36 -4.66 6.16 7.08
N MET A 37 -4.33 4.86 7.12
CA MET A 37 -3.98 4.15 8.36
C MET A 37 -2.54 4.39 8.78
N VAL A 38 -1.72 4.95 7.88
CA VAL A 38 -0.34 5.34 8.13
C VAL A 38 -0.20 6.81 7.82
N ASP A 39 0.17 7.60 8.82
CA ASP A 39 0.44 9.02 8.63
C ASP A 39 1.80 9.19 7.93
N ALA A 40 1.74 9.67 6.69
CA ALA A 40 2.93 10.06 5.93
C ALA A 40 2.56 11.12 4.91
N LYS A 41 3.43 12.13 4.78
CA LYS A 41 3.33 13.19 3.77
C LYS A 41 3.91 12.71 2.43
N ASP A 42 3.53 11.51 2.00
CA ASP A 42 4.00 10.87 0.78
C ASP A 42 2.88 10.79 -0.27
N LYS A 43 3.25 10.46 -1.51
CA LYS A 43 2.27 10.19 -2.58
C LYS A 43 1.36 9.02 -2.17
N PRO A 44 0.08 9.02 -2.58
CA PRO A 44 -0.89 7.99 -2.19
C PRO A 44 -0.45 6.57 -2.58
N THR A 45 0.33 6.40 -3.66
CA THR A 45 0.93 5.12 -4.04
C THR A 45 1.97 4.61 -3.03
N VAL A 46 2.81 5.51 -2.50
CA VAL A 46 3.81 5.14 -1.48
C VAL A 46 3.12 4.83 -0.15
N LEU A 47 2.07 5.59 0.17
CA LEU A 47 1.26 5.37 1.37
C LEU A 47 0.56 4.00 1.33
N ALA A 48 -0.05 3.64 0.19
CA ALA A 48 -0.67 2.34 -0.01
C ALA A 48 0.34 1.18 0.15
N LEU A 49 1.55 1.32 -0.41
CA LEU A 49 2.61 0.32 -0.23
C LEU A 49 3.07 0.23 1.23
N ARG A 50 3.12 1.33 1.97
CA ARG A 50 3.40 1.32 3.42
C ARG A 50 2.31 0.64 4.21
N GLU A 51 1.05 0.86 3.88
CA GLU A 51 -0.07 0.17 4.52
C GLU A 51 -0.03 -1.34 4.27
N ILE A 52 0.33 -1.76 3.05
CA ILE A 52 0.51 -3.18 2.70
C ILE A 52 1.70 -3.78 3.46
N ALA A 53 2.86 -3.12 3.48
CA ALA A 53 4.03 -3.57 4.25
C ALA A 53 3.73 -3.67 5.76
N ALA A 54 2.96 -2.72 6.30
CA ALA A 54 2.49 -2.74 7.69
C ALA A 54 1.43 -3.82 7.97
N GLY A 55 0.96 -4.54 6.94
CA GLY A 55 -0.09 -5.55 7.06
C GLY A 55 -1.47 -4.98 7.40
N LYS A 56 -1.69 -3.67 7.16
CA LYS A 56 -2.95 -2.97 7.39
C LYS A 56 -3.94 -3.14 6.23
N VAL A 57 -3.43 -3.48 5.04
CA VAL A 57 -4.20 -3.70 3.81
C VAL A 57 -3.80 -5.04 3.21
N GLY A 58 -4.79 -5.90 2.93
CA GLY A 58 -4.61 -7.27 2.44
C GLY A 58 -5.04 -7.51 1.00
N ILE A 59 -5.13 -8.79 0.61
CA ILE A 59 -5.62 -9.25 -0.70
C ILE A 59 -7.16 -9.17 -0.76
N GLU A 60 -7.82 -9.43 0.36
CA GLU A 60 -9.24 -9.17 0.54
C GLU A 60 -9.46 -7.66 0.70
N MET A 61 -10.07 -7.07 -0.31
CA MET A 61 -10.74 -5.77 -0.21
C MET A 61 -12.13 -5.97 0.34
#